data_AF-A0A2H0P6W5-F1
#
_entry.id   AF-A0A2H0P6W5-F1
#
_cell.length_a   1.000
_cell.length_b   1.000
_cell.length_c   1.000
_cell.angle_alpha   90.00
_cell.angle_beta   90.00
_cell.angle_gamma   90.00
#
_symmetry.space_group_name_H-M   'P 1'
#
loop_
_entity.id
_entity.type
_entity.pdbx_description
1 polymer ?
#
loop_
_entity_poly.entity_id
_entity_poly.type
_entity_poly.pdbx_seq_one_letter_code
_entity_poly.pdbx_strand_id
1 'polypeptide(L)' 'MLTRREFIGGALASALLAGCRGERDIPGELLGPNQVLGHKLRVGAFPSPTITERVPVVIVGGGIAGLSAGWKLL' A
#
# COMPACT_ATOMS: atom_id res chain seq x y z
N MET A 1 5.62 46.77 -1.55
CA MET A 1 5.12 45.87 -2.62
C MET A 1 5.83 44.55 -2.47
N LEU A 2 5.11 43.44 -2.25
CA LEU A 2 5.73 42.11 -2.30
C LEU A 2 6.06 41.78 -3.75
N THR A 3 7.28 41.32 -3.99
CA THR A 3 7.72 40.80 -5.28
C THR A 3 7.16 39.39 -5.51
N ARG A 4 7.01 38.98 -6.77
CA ARG A 4 6.61 37.63 -7.16
C ARG A 4 7.47 36.54 -6.49
N ARG A 5 8.76 36.82 -6.26
CA ARG A 5 9.70 35.89 -5.62
C ARG A 5 9.42 35.74 -4.13
N GLU A 6 9.10 36.82 -3.43
CA GLU A 6 8.75 36.79 -2.01
C GLU A 6 7.42 36.06 -1.77
N PHE A 7 6.44 36.23 -2.66
CA PHE A 7 5.17 35.51 -2.58
C PHE A 7 5.34 33.99 -2.78
N ILE A 8 6.08 33.58 -3.82
CA ILE A 8 6.38 32.16 -4.10
C ILE A 8 7.24 31.56 -2.98
N GLY A 9 8.27 32.28 -2.53
CA GLY A 9 9.17 31.80 -1.49
C GLY A 9 8.51 31.68 -0.11
N GLY A 10 7.64 32.62 0.27
CA GLY A 10 7.01 32.65 1.59
C GLY A 10 5.79 31.75 1.74
N ALA A 11 4.90 31.72 0.73
CA ALA A 11 3.62 31.00 0.82
C ALA A 11 3.73 29.51 0.45
N LEU A 12 4.61 29.13 -0.50
CA LEU A 12 4.81 27.72 -0.85
C LEU A 12 5.72 27.01 0.15
N ALA A 13 6.76 27.67 0.67
CA ALA A 13 7.67 27.02 1.62
C ALA A 13 6.96 26.62 2.93
N SER A 14 6.01 27.43 3.41
CA SER A 14 5.24 27.13 4.62
C SER A 14 4.16 26.05 4.39
N ALA A 15 3.53 26.01 3.22
CA ALA A 15 2.57 24.95 2.86
C ALA A 15 3.26 23.58 2.63
N LEU A 16 4.47 23.57 2.06
CA LEU A 16 5.25 22.34 1.84
C LEU A 16 5.72 21.67 3.15
N LEU A 17 5.84 22.44 4.24
CA LEU A 17 6.24 21.92 5.56
C LEU A 17 5.05 21.40 6.37
N ALA A 18 3.80 21.51 5.88
CA ALA A 18 2.63 20.95 6.57
C ALA A 18 2.72 19.43 6.73
N GLY A 19 3.40 18.74 5.82
CA GLY A 19 3.68 17.30 5.91
C GLY A 19 4.79 16.93 6.91
N CYS A 20 5.58 17.90 7.38
CA CYS A 20 6.60 17.70 8.42
C CYS A 20 6.03 17.85 9.84
N ARG A 21 4.72 18.06 9.98
CA ARG A 21 4.06 18.16 11.28
C ARG A 21 3.89 16.79 11.92
N GLY A 22 4.79 16.48 12.85
CA GLY A 22 4.61 15.51 13.95
C GLY A 22 4.48 14.04 13.52
N GLU A 23 5.11 13.15 14.29
CA GLU A 23 4.80 11.73 14.19
C GLU A 23 3.32 11.50 14.52
N ARG A 24 2.59 10.99 13.53
CA ARG A 24 1.26 10.43 13.74
C ARG A 24 1.46 8.99 14.15
N ASP A 25 1.00 8.65 15.34
CA ASP A 25 1.03 7.27 15.82
C ASP A 25 0.00 6.47 15.01
N ILE A 26 0.48 5.71 14.04
CA ILE A 26 -0.34 4.80 13.23
C ILE A 26 -0.27 3.45 13.93
N PRO A 27 -1.37 2.97 14.55
CA PRO A 27 -1.34 1.69 15.24
C PRO A 27 -1.01 0.57 14.26
N GLY A 28 0.01 -0.22 14.59
CA GLY A 28 0.48 -1.32 13.76
C GLY A 28 1.97 -1.58 13.95
N GLU A 29 2.47 -2.62 13.29
CA GLU A 29 3.89 -2.96 13.29
C GLU A 29 4.40 -3.06 11.85
N LEU A 30 5.57 -2.50 11.60
CA LEU A 30 6.30 -2.76 10.38
C LEU A 30 6.95 -4.15 10.49
N LEU A 31 6.22 -5.18 10.06
CA LEU A 31 6.69 -6.57 10.08
C LEU A 31 7.94 -6.83 9.22
N GLY A 32 8.33 -5.85 8.42
CA GLY A 32 9.45 -5.96 7.50
C GLY A 32 9.23 -7.01 6.40
N PRO A 33 10.24 -7.25 5.57
CA PRO A 33 10.17 -8.24 4.50
C PRO A 33 10.22 -9.67 5.06
N ASN A 34 9.27 -10.53 4.67
CA ASN A 34 9.32 -11.96 4.97
C ASN A 34 10.16 -12.71 3.91
N GLN A 35 11.46 -12.77 4.13
CA GLN A 35 12.39 -13.39 3.17
C GLN A 35 12.17 -14.88 2.98
N VAL A 36 11.74 -15.59 4.02
CA VAL A 36 11.43 -17.03 3.97
C VAL A 36 10.23 -17.27 3.05
N LEU A 37 9.15 -16.52 3.24
CA LEU A 37 7.98 -16.58 2.37
C LEU A 37 8.34 -16.18 0.93
N GLY A 38 9.12 -15.11 0.76
CA GLY A 38 9.60 -14.67 -0.56
C GLY A 38 10.40 -15.75 -1.29
N HIS A 39 11.29 -16.45 -0.59
CA HIS A 39 12.02 -17.59 -1.15
C HIS A 39 11.10 -18.75 -1.51
N LYS A 40 10.13 -19.08 -0.65
CA LYS A 40 9.14 -20.13 -0.94
C LYS A 40 8.31 -19.80 -2.18
N LEU A 41 7.86 -18.55 -2.32
CA LEU A 41 7.14 -18.08 -3.51
C LEU A 41 7.99 -18.20 -4.79
N ARG A 42 9.27 -17.82 -4.71
CA ARG A 42 10.21 -17.90 -5.84
C ARG A 42 10.49 -19.33 -6.28
N VAL A 43 10.66 -20.26 -5.33
CA VAL A 43 11.00 -21.65 -5.61
C VAL A 43 9.75 -22.51 -5.88
N GLY A 44 8.56 -22.06 -5.45
CA GLY A 44 7.33 -22.84 -5.52
C GLY A 44 7.29 -24.00 -4.53
N ALA A 45 8.09 -23.95 -3.46
CA ALA A 45 8.22 -25.01 -2.45
C ALA A 45 7.06 -24.99 -1.44
N PHE A 46 5.83 -25.18 -1.92
CA PHE A 46 4.63 -25.32 -1.10
C PHE A 46 4.23 -26.80 -0.98
N PRO A 47 3.65 -27.22 0.16
CA PRO A 47 3.09 -28.56 0.28
C PRO A 47 1.94 -28.75 -0.71
N SER A 48 1.60 -30.02 -0.99
CA SER A 48 0.40 -30.33 -1.75
C SER A 48 -0.86 -29.76 -1.05
N PRO A 49 -1.83 -29.23 -1.81
CA PRO A 49 -3.05 -28.69 -1.24
C PRO A 49 -3.86 -29.79 -0.55
N THR A 50 -4.32 -29.53 0.67
CA THR A 50 -5.19 -30.44 1.41
C THR A 50 -6.64 -30.42 0.89
N ILE A 51 -7.05 -29.30 0.29
CA ILE A 51 -8.39 -29.07 -0.25
C ILE A 51 -8.24 -28.44 -1.62
N THR A 52 -9.08 -28.85 -2.58
CA THR A 52 -9.18 -28.21 -3.89
C THR A 52 -10.66 -28.00 -4.20
N GLU A 53 -11.04 -26.74 -4.35
CA GLU A 53 -12.40 -26.34 -4.69
C GLU A 53 -12.42 -25.69 -6.08
N ARG A 54 -13.48 -25.94 -6.84
CA ARG A 54 -13.73 -25.23 -8.10
C ARG A 54 -14.78 -24.17 -7.86
N VAL A 55 -14.39 -22.94 -8.12
CA VAL A 55 -15.27 -21.77 -8.08
C VAL A 55 -15.20 -21.04 -9.42
N PRO A 56 -16.26 -20.33 -9.84
CA PRO A 56 -16.23 -19.58 -11.10
C PRO A 56 -15.13 -18.52 -11.15
N VAL A 57 -14.90 -17.83 -10.03
CA VAL A 57 -13.88 -16.78 -9.87
C VAL A 57 -13.34 -16.77 -8.44
N VAL A 58 -12.03 -16.55 -8.28
CA VAL A 58 -11.38 -16.27 -6.98
C VAL A 58 -10.61 -14.95 -7.08
N ILE A 59 -10.72 -14.08 -6.07
CA ILE A 59 -10.00 -12.80 -6.00
C ILE A 59 -8.96 -12.91 -4.87
N VAL A 60 -7.67 -12.85 -5.22
CA VAL A 60 -6.57 -12.95 -4.26
C VAL A 60 -6.03 -11.56 -3.91
N GLY A 61 -6.34 -11.11 -2.70
CA GLY A 61 -5.88 -9.83 -2.13
C GLY A 61 -6.96 -8.74 -2.09
N GLY A 62 -7.00 -7.99 -0.98
CA GLY A 62 -8.01 -6.96 -0.69
C GLY A 62 -7.55 -5.52 -0.94
N GLY A 63 -6.63 -5.30 -1.88
CA GLY A 63 -6.17 -3.97 -2.26
C GLY A 63 -7.13 -3.25 -3.22
N ILE A 64 -6.73 -2.09 -3.73
CA ILE A 64 -7.54 -1.31 -4.69
C ILE A 64 -7.99 -2.16 -5.89
N ALA A 65 -7.08 -2.96 -6.45
CA ALA A 65 -7.39 -3.85 -7.58
C ALA A 65 -8.41 -4.95 -7.21
N GLY A 66 -8.20 -5.61 -6.06
CA GLY A 66 -9.07 -6.70 -5.60
C GLY A 66 -10.46 -6.22 -5.22
N LEU A 67 -10.57 -5.09 -4.51
CA LEU A 67 -11.86 -4.49 -4.17
C LEU A 67 -12.59 -3.98 -5.41
N SER A 68 -11.88 -3.41 -6.38
CA SER A 68 -12.48 -2.98 -7.64
C SER A 68 -12.99 -4.18 -8.46
N ALA A 69 -12.24 -5.28 -8.49
CA ALA A 69 -12.69 -6.53 -9.11
C ALA A 69 -13.91 -7.11 -8.40
N GLY A 70 -13.93 -7.11 -7.06
CA GLY A 70 -15.07 -7.55 -6.27
C GLY A 70 -16.31 -6.71 -6.57
N TRP A 71 -16.19 -5.38 -6.58
CA TRP A 71 -17.31 -4.50 -6.93
C TRP A 71 -17.85 -4.71 -8.35
N LYS A 72 -16.99 -5.06 -9.31
CA LYS A 72 -17.39 -5.22 -10.72
C LYS A 72 -18.00 -6.60 -11.03
N LEU A 73 -17.59 -7.63 -10.29
CA LEU A 73 -17.95 -9.02 -10.53
C LEU A 73 -19.06 -9.54 -9.59
N LEU A 74 -19.34 -8.83 -8.50
CA LEU A 74 -20.56 -8.97 -7.69
C LEU A 74 -21.73 -8.23 -8.36
#